data_AF-A0A7W1DJK3-F1
#
_entry.id   AF-A0A7W1DJK3-F1
#
_cell.length_a   1.000
_cell.length_b   1.000
_cell.length_c   1.000
_cell.angle_alpha   90.00
_cell.angle_beta   90.00
_cell.angle_gamma   90.00
#
_symmetry.space_group_name_H-M   'P 1'
#
loop_
_entity.id
_entity.type
_entity.pdbx_description
1 polymer ?
#
loop_
_entity_poly.entity_id
_entity_poly.type
_entity_poly.pdbx_seq_one_letter_code
_entity_poly.pdbx_strand_id
1 'polypeptide(L)'
;MTEQEIQEKGYANPDALVSTQWVAEHLDDTENVRIVESDEDVLLYDIGHVPNSVKVDWVEDLNDPLMRDYLDPDHFANLMAELGISPDTTVIFYGDKNNWWATYALWVFGLFGHDNVKVMDGGRIKWEAEGREMTQEVPSFPRADYPVPQRDDSRIRAFKEDVDKHLEARGQMVDVRSPGEYRGELLHMPDYPQEGALRGGHIPGAANVPWARAVREDGTFKSADELKEIYE
;
A
#
# COMPACT_ATOMS: atom_id res chain seq x y z
N MET A 1 -8.50 -7.23 16.29
CA MET A 1 -7.58 -6.25 16.91
C MET A 1 -8.34 -4.96 17.18
N THR A 2 -8.01 -4.21 18.22
CA THR A 2 -8.69 -3.00 18.67
C THR A 2 -7.84 -1.75 18.40
N GLU A 3 -8.46 -0.56 18.39
CA GLU A 3 -7.72 0.71 18.29
C GLU A 3 -6.76 0.90 19.47
N GLN A 4 -7.14 0.45 20.68
CA GLN A 4 -6.27 0.53 21.85
C GLN A 4 -4.96 -0.24 21.63
N GLU A 5 -5.03 -1.42 20.99
CA GLU A 5 -3.83 -2.20 20.67
C GLU A 5 -2.90 -1.47 19.68
N ILE A 6 -3.43 -0.70 18.73
CA ILE A 6 -2.63 0.14 17.82
C ILE A 6 -1.95 1.28 18.60
N GLN A 7 -2.69 1.96 19.49
CA GLN A 7 -2.15 3.06 20.29
C GLN A 7 -1.02 2.60 21.24
N GLU A 8 -1.12 1.37 21.75
CA GLU A 8 -0.10 0.77 22.61
C GLU A 8 1.19 0.39 21.87
N LYS A 9 1.19 0.32 20.52
CA LYS A 9 2.40 0.02 19.71
C LYS A 9 3.41 1.17 19.62
N GLY A 10 3.06 2.37 20.09
CA GLY A 10 4.01 3.49 20.25
C GLY A 10 4.45 4.16 18.95
N TYR A 11 3.65 4.09 17.88
CA TYR A 11 3.98 4.70 16.58
C TYR A 11 4.09 6.22 16.65
N ALA A 12 4.92 6.80 15.78
CA ALA A 12 5.03 8.25 15.62
C ALA A 12 3.74 8.88 15.07
N ASN A 13 3.00 8.14 14.24
CA ASN A 13 1.68 8.52 13.73
C ASN A 13 0.73 7.30 13.81
N PRO A 14 0.07 7.06 14.96
CA PRO A 14 -0.85 5.94 15.10
C PRO A 14 -2.12 6.09 14.24
N ASP A 15 -2.49 7.33 13.88
CA ASP A 15 -3.72 7.61 13.12
C ASP A 15 -3.65 7.15 11.65
N ALA A 16 -2.46 6.81 11.15
CA ALA A 16 -2.24 6.21 9.83
C ALA A 16 -2.73 4.75 9.74
N LEU A 17 -3.06 4.12 10.86
CA LEU A 17 -3.57 2.76 10.94
C LEU A 17 -4.97 2.76 11.55
N VAL A 18 -5.76 1.76 11.15
CA VAL A 18 -7.00 1.38 11.82
C VAL A 18 -7.01 -0.12 12.05
N SER A 19 -7.70 -0.55 13.09
CA SER A 19 -7.85 -1.97 13.39
C SER A 19 -8.95 -2.61 12.54
N THR A 20 -8.90 -3.94 12.43
CA THR A 20 -9.98 -4.72 11.84
C THR A 20 -11.32 -4.53 12.57
N GLN A 21 -11.30 -4.23 13.87
CA GLN A 21 -12.52 -3.87 14.61
C GLN A 21 -13.05 -2.50 14.18
N TRP A 22 -12.18 -1.49 14.06
CA TRP A 22 -12.59 -0.16 13.62
C TRP A 22 -13.25 -0.23 12.24
N VAL A 23 -12.66 -0.97 11.30
CA VAL A 23 -13.25 -1.17 9.96
C VAL A 23 -14.64 -1.81 10.05
N ALA A 24 -14.79 -2.86 10.87
CA ALA A 24 -16.08 -3.52 11.08
C ALA A 24 -17.15 -2.59 11.69
N GLU A 25 -16.75 -1.65 12.55
CA GLU A 25 -17.65 -0.67 13.17
C GLU A 25 -18.04 0.49 12.23
N HIS A 26 -17.31 0.68 11.12
CA HIS A 26 -17.51 1.77 10.16
C HIS A 26 -17.89 1.29 8.75
N LEU A 27 -18.27 0.01 8.58
CA LEU A 27 -18.68 -0.54 7.27
C LEU A 27 -19.82 0.25 6.62
N ASP A 28 -20.72 0.78 7.43
CA ASP A 28 -21.91 1.52 6.96
C ASP A 28 -21.67 3.04 6.85
N ASP A 29 -20.51 3.56 7.30
CA ASP A 29 -20.13 4.98 7.19
C ASP A 29 -19.62 5.31 5.77
N THR A 30 -20.40 4.91 4.77
CA THR A 30 -20.04 5.02 3.36
C THR A 30 -20.05 6.45 2.82
N GLU A 31 -20.56 7.41 3.61
CA GLU A 31 -20.54 8.85 3.31
C GLU A 31 -19.15 9.46 3.58
N ASN A 32 -18.47 9.03 4.64
CA ASN A 32 -17.19 9.60 5.08
C ASN A 32 -16.00 8.67 4.85
N VAL A 33 -16.25 7.36 4.74
CA VAL A 33 -15.21 6.33 4.64
C VAL A 33 -15.37 5.53 3.36
N ARG A 34 -14.26 5.28 2.67
CA ARG A 34 -14.18 4.29 1.58
C ARG A 34 -13.11 3.27 1.88
N ILE A 35 -13.52 2.01 1.95
CA ILE A 35 -12.63 0.87 2.14
C ILE A 35 -12.16 0.42 0.74
N VAL A 36 -10.86 0.28 0.54
CA VAL A 36 -10.25 -0.06 -0.74
C VAL A 36 -9.43 -1.33 -0.58
N GLU A 37 -9.75 -2.36 -1.35
CA GLU A 37 -8.93 -3.56 -1.49
C GLU A 37 -7.96 -3.39 -2.67
N SER A 38 -6.67 -3.64 -2.42
CA SER A 38 -5.64 -3.67 -3.47
C SER A 38 -4.65 -4.79 -3.20
N ASP A 39 -4.61 -5.75 -4.12
CA ASP A 39 -3.93 -7.05 -3.98
C ASP A 39 -2.90 -7.28 -5.09
N GLU A 40 -1.95 -8.19 -4.86
CA GLU A 40 -1.10 -8.73 -5.92
C GLU A 40 -1.92 -9.54 -6.91
N ASP A 41 -2.79 -10.41 -6.37
CA ASP A 41 -3.73 -11.22 -7.12
C ASP A 41 -5.01 -10.43 -7.40
N VAL A 42 -5.10 -9.86 -8.59
CA VAL A 42 -6.23 -9.04 -9.04
C VAL A 42 -7.58 -9.76 -9.04
N LEU A 43 -7.61 -11.09 -8.95
CA LEU A 43 -8.83 -11.89 -8.91
C LEU A 43 -9.32 -12.17 -7.49
N LEU A 44 -8.53 -11.81 -6.46
CA LEU A 44 -8.81 -12.13 -5.07
C LEU A 44 -10.04 -11.40 -4.52
N TYR A 45 -10.24 -10.15 -4.92
CA TYR A 45 -11.43 -9.38 -4.60
C TYR A 45 -12.73 -10.09 -5.02
N ASP A 46 -12.75 -10.70 -6.22
CA ASP A 46 -13.95 -11.30 -6.80
C ASP A 46 -14.40 -12.58 -6.09
N ILE A 47 -13.49 -13.27 -5.38
CA ILE A 47 -13.84 -14.46 -4.62
C ILE A 47 -14.46 -14.14 -3.25
N GLY A 48 -14.28 -12.90 -2.78
CA GLY A 48 -14.95 -12.32 -1.63
C GLY A 48 -14.09 -11.23 -0.99
N HIS A 49 -14.71 -10.18 -0.49
CA HIS A 49 -14.08 -8.96 0.03
C HIS A 49 -14.83 -8.43 1.26
N VAL A 50 -14.22 -7.47 1.96
CA VAL A 50 -14.86 -6.73 3.07
C VAL A 50 -16.13 -6.04 2.55
N PRO A 51 -17.29 -6.16 3.24
CA PRO A 51 -18.51 -5.47 2.83
C PRO A 51 -18.30 -3.98 2.57
N ASN A 52 -18.94 -3.44 1.53
CA ASN A 52 -18.82 -2.04 1.10
C ASN A 52 -17.41 -1.57 0.69
N SER A 53 -16.43 -2.49 0.56
CA SER A 53 -15.14 -2.17 -0.04
C SER A 53 -15.21 -2.11 -1.56
N VAL A 54 -14.31 -1.34 -2.17
CA VAL A 54 -14.12 -1.27 -3.62
C VAL A 54 -12.75 -1.81 -4.00
N LYS A 55 -12.62 -2.35 -5.20
CA LYS A 55 -11.34 -2.80 -5.76
C LYS A 55 -10.57 -1.61 -6.35
N VAL A 56 -9.27 -1.56 -6.11
CA VAL A 56 -8.30 -0.77 -6.89
C VAL A 56 -7.23 -1.71 -7.44
N ASP A 57 -7.25 -1.91 -8.76
CA ASP A 57 -6.32 -2.73 -9.51
C ASP A 57 -5.02 -1.96 -9.76
N TRP A 58 -3.91 -2.46 -9.24
CA TRP A 58 -2.63 -1.78 -9.42
C TRP A 58 -2.19 -1.73 -10.88
N VAL A 59 -2.58 -2.70 -11.71
CA VAL A 59 -2.18 -2.74 -13.13
C VAL A 59 -3.05 -1.81 -13.95
N GLU A 60 -4.37 -1.96 -13.84
CA GLU A 60 -5.32 -1.29 -14.73
C GLU A 60 -5.68 0.12 -14.27
N ASP A 61 -5.80 0.34 -12.96
CA ASP A 61 -6.28 1.62 -12.43
C ASP A 61 -5.14 2.60 -12.15
N LEU A 62 -3.98 2.11 -11.69
CA LEU A 62 -2.92 2.98 -11.14
C LEU A 62 -1.73 3.24 -12.08
N ASN A 63 -1.66 2.58 -13.24
CA ASN A 63 -0.54 2.74 -14.19
C ASN A 63 -1.02 3.25 -15.56
N ASP A 64 -0.14 3.95 -16.26
CA ASP A 64 -0.34 4.25 -17.67
C ASP A 64 -0.26 2.93 -18.49
N PRO A 65 -1.20 2.70 -19.43
CA PRO A 65 -1.28 1.42 -20.15
C PRO A 65 -0.15 1.22 -21.18
N LEU A 66 0.63 2.25 -21.50
CA LEU A 66 1.67 2.23 -22.54
C LEU A 66 3.05 2.59 -22.00
N MET A 67 3.10 3.57 -21.10
CA MET A 67 4.33 4.09 -20.51
C MET A 67 4.54 3.45 -19.13
N ARG A 68 5.80 3.22 -18.75
CA ARG A 68 6.13 2.84 -17.38
C ARG A 68 6.07 4.07 -16.46
N ASP A 69 4.88 4.61 -16.28
CA ASP A 69 4.57 5.67 -15.33
C ASP A 69 3.18 5.44 -14.72
N TYR A 70 2.86 6.17 -13.66
CA TYR A 70 1.52 6.15 -13.07
C TYR A 70 0.52 6.89 -13.96
N LEU A 71 -0.77 6.66 -13.71
CA LEU A 71 -1.88 7.40 -14.32
C LEU A 71 -1.67 8.92 -14.26
N ASP A 72 -2.31 9.66 -15.17
CA ASP A 72 -2.31 11.11 -15.14
C ASP A 72 -3.37 11.67 -14.16
N PRO A 73 -3.33 12.97 -13.82
CA PRO A 73 -4.28 13.55 -12.88
C PRO A 73 -5.75 13.47 -13.30
N ASP A 74 -6.06 13.51 -14.60
CA ASP A 74 -7.43 13.42 -15.09
C ASP A 74 -7.98 12.00 -14.86
N HIS A 75 -7.18 10.97 -15.12
CA HIS A 75 -7.53 9.59 -14.83
C HIS A 75 -7.66 9.34 -13.33
N PHE A 76 -6.79 9.91 -12.51
CA PHE A 76 -6.91 9.80 -11.05
C PHE A 76 -8.22 10.41 -10.54
N ALA A 77 -8.57 11.63 -10.98
CA ALA A 77 -9.83 12.26 -10.59
C ALA A 77 -11.05 11.44 -11.05
N ASN A 78 -10.99 10.83 -12.24
CA ASN A 78 -12.04 9.96 -12.72
C ASN A 78 -12.19 8.69 -11.89
N LEU A 79 -11.09 8.03 -11.54
CA LEU A 79 -11.07 6.85 -10.66
C LEU A 79 -11.71 7.18 -9.31
N MET A 80 -11.25 8.25 -8.65
CA MET A 80 -11.78 8.68 -7.36
C MET A 80 -13.28 8.95 -7.42
N ALA A 81 -13.72 9.66 -8.47
CA ALA A 81 -15.13 9.94 -8.69
C ALA A 81 -15.95 8.65 -8.85
N GLU A 82 -15.48 7.66 -9.61
CA GLU A 82 -16.16 6.37 -9.83
C GLU A 82 -16.27 5.52 -8.58
N LEU A 83 -15.25 5.56 -7.72
CA LEU A 83 -15.24 4.88 -6.43
C LEU A 83 -16.07 5.60 -5.35
N GLY A 84 -16.70 6.73 -5.70
CA GLY A 84 -17.46 7.55 -4.75
C GLY A 84 -16.57 8.14 -3.66
N ILE A 85 -15.33 8.51 -4.02
CA ILE A 85 -14.34 9.14 -3.14
C ILE A 85 -14.30 10.63 -3.48
N SER A 86 -14.56 11.46 -2.47
CA SER A 86 -14.38 12.92 -2.53
C SER A 86 -13.05 13.31 -1.88
N PRO A 87 -12.58 14.56 -2.04
CA PRO A 87 -11.35 15.03 -1.37
C PRO A 87 -11.34 14.88 0.16
N ASP A 88 -12.51 14.90 0.81
CA ASP A 88 -12.65 14.81 2.26
C ASP A 88 -12.85 13.37 2.76
N THR A 89 -13.10 12.42 1.85
CA THR A 89 -13.31 11.01 2.19
C THR A 89 -12.06 10.42 2.83
N THR A 90 -12.24 9.66 3.92
CA THR A 90 -11.16 8.87 4.51
C THR A 90 -11.05 7.54 3.78
N VAL A 91 -9.91 7.28 3.15
CA VAL A 91 -9.68 6.04 2.40
C VAL A 91 -8.91 5.04 3.26
N ILE A 92 -9.47 3.85 3.43
CA ILE A 92 -8.88 2.77 4.23
C ILE A 92 -8.41 1.66 3.30
N PHE A 93 -7.10 1.50 3.18
CA PHE A 93 -6.50 0.48 2.33
C PHE A 93 -6.31 -0.84 3.08
N TYR A 94 -6.57 -1.94 2.40
CA TYR A 94 -6.20 -3.28 2.83
C TYR A 94 -5.93 -4.19 1.63
N GLY A 95 -5.26 -5.30 1.86
CA GLY A 95 -5.05 -6.30 0.82
C GLY A 95 -4.26 -7.50 1.31
N ASP A 96 -3.86 -8.34 0.37
CA ASP A 96 -3.05 -9.53 0.57
C ASP A 96 -1.57 -9.22 0.85
N LYS A 97 -0.79 -10.30 1.08
CA LYS A 97 0.67 -10.24 1.31
C LYS A 97 1.11 -9.22 2.37
N ASN A 98 0.38 -9.12 3.47
CA ASN A 98 0.62 -8.15 4.55
C ASN A 98 0.53 -6.69 4.06
N ASN A 99 -0.52 -6.36 3.29
CA ASN A 99 -0.82 -5.02 2.75
C ASN A 99 0.23 -4.49 1.74
N TRP A 100 0.90 -5.37 1.00
CA TRP A 100 1.95 -4.92 0.07
C TRP A 100 1.37 -3.99 -1.01
N TRP A 101 0.33 -4.42 -1.72
CA TRP A 101 -0.30 -3.60 -2.75
C TRP A 101 -1.23 -2.52 -2.20
N ALA A 102 -1.83 -2.74 -1.03
CA ALA A 102 -2.56 -1.73 -0.28
C ALA A 102 -1.70 -0.51 0.07
N THR A 103 -0.46 -0.73 0.56
CA THR A 103 0.48 0.37 0.87
C THR A 103 1.08 1.01 -0.38
N TYR A 104 1.20 0.27 -1.48
CA TYR A 104 1.53 0.84 -2.79
C TYR A 104 0.41 1.77 -3.30
N ALA A 105 -0.85 1.34 -3.25
CA ALA A 105 -2.00 2.14 -3.67
C ALA A 105 -2.12 3.42 -2.83
N LEU A 106 -1.93 3.32 -1.51
CA LEU A 106 -1.82 4.47 -0.61
C LEU A 106 -0.71 5.44 -1.06
N TRP A 107 0.48 4.92 -1.37
CA TRP A 107 1.60 5.75 -1.83
C TRP A 107 1.27 6.45 -3.17
N VAL A 108 0.59 5.78 -4.10
CA VAL A 108 0.15 6.39 -5.37
C VAL A 108 -0.86 7.52 -5.10
N PHE A 109 -1.82 7.33 -4.19
CA PHE A 109 -2.77 8.38 -3.78
C PHE A 109 -2.04 9.62 -3.22
N GLY A 110 -0.96 9.41 -2.47
CA GLY A 110 -0.09 10.47 -1.98
C GLY A 110 0.58 11.31 -3.08
N LEU A 111 0.86 10.74 -4.26
CA LEU A 111 1.38 11.50 -5.40
C LEU A 111 0.40 12.56 -5.90
N PHE A 112 -0.89 12.33 -5.72
CA PHE A 112 -1.97 13.23 -6.12
C PHE A 112 -2.52 14.07 -4.96
N GLY A 113 -1.87 14.02 -3.80
CA GLY A 113 -2.21 14.82 -2.63
C GLY A 113 -3.47 14.38 -1.88
N HIS A 114 -3.93 13.14 -2.08
CA HIS A 114 -5.00 12.58 -1.26
C HIS A 114 -4.40 12.02 0.04
N ASP A 115 -4.29 12.87 1.05
CA ASP A 115 -3.56 12.57 2.30
C ASP A 115 -4.45 11.95 3.39
N ASN A 116 -5.79 11.96 3.26
CA ASN A 116 -6.72 11.38 4.24
C ASN A 116 -6.83 9.85 4.07
N VAL A 117 -5.71 9.16 4.26
CA VAL A 117 -5.54 7.73 3.99
C VAL A 117 -5.06 6.99 5.22
N LYS A 118 -5.53 5.75 5.38
CA LYS A 118 -5.11 4.84 6.45
C LYS A 118 -4.97 3.42 5.91
N VAL A 119 -4.32 2.56 6.69
CA VAL A 119 -4.20 1.12 6.39
C VAL A 119 -4.89 0.31 7.48
N MET A 120 -5.67 -0.70 7.08
CA MET A 120 -6.18 -1.70 8.02
C MET A 120 -5.02 -2.60 8.46
N ASP A 121 -4.58 -2.46 9.71
CA ASP A 121 -3.43 -3.20 10.24
C ASP A 121 -3.77 -4.72 10.30
N GLY A 122 -2.91 -5.54 9.68
CA GLY A 122 -3.16 -6.98 9.44
C GLY A 122 -3.80 -7.32 8.09
N GLY A 123 -4.40 -6.35 7.40
CA GLY A 123 -4.93 -6.51 6.05
C GLY A 123 -5.97 -7.62 5.92
N ARG A 124 -6.05 -8.20 4.72
CA ARG A 124 -6.99 -9.27 4.39
C ARG A 124 -6.77 -10.52 5.26
N ILE A 125 -5.50 -10.90 5.45
CA ILE A 125 -5.11 -12.10 6.22
C ILE A 125 -5.71 -12.07 7.62
N LYS A 126 -5.58 -10.94 8.31
CA LYS A 126 -6.11 -10.81 9.67
C LYS A 126 -7.63 -10.74 9.72
N TRP A 127 -8.25 -10.07 8.75
CA TRP A 127 -9.71 -10.02 8.64
C TRP A 127 -10.32 -11.43 8.51
N GLU A 128 -9.76 -12.24 7.61
CA GLU A 128 -10.17 -13.64 7.41
C GLU A 128 -9.89 -14.51 8.64
N ALA A 129 -8.70 -14.37 9.25
CA ALA A 129 -8.32 -15.13 10.44
C ALA A 129 -9.21 -14.83 11.65
N GLU A 130 -9.76 -13.62 11.75
CA GLU A 130 -10.73 -13.23 12.77
C GLU A 130 -12.16 -13.72 12.47
N GLY A 131 -12.39 -14.39 11.34
CA GLY A 131 -13.70 -14.92 10.93
C GLY A 131 -14.72 -13.83 10.66
N ARG A 132 -14.26 -12.66 10.21
CA ARG A 132 -15.14 -11.52 9.91
C ARG A 132 -15.90 -11.73 8.61
N GLU A 133 -16.98 -10.98 8.47
CA GLU A 133 -17.86 -11.08 7.31
C GLU A 133 -17.13 -10.73 6.01
N MET A 134 -17.39 -11.53 4.97
CA MET A 134 -16.90 -11.34 3.61
C MET A 134 -18.10 -11.49 2.68
N THR A 135 -18.14 -10.69 1.62
CA THR A 135 -19.21 -10.70 0.61
C THR A 135 -18.63 -10.77 -0.79
N GLN A 136 -19.44 -11.18 -1.76
CA GLN A 136 -19.16 -11.07 -3.19
C GLN A 136 -19.99 -9.95 -3.84
N GLU A 137 -20.83 -9.26 -3.05
CA GLU A 137 -21.65 -8.16 -3.51
C GLU A 137 -20.80 -6.90 -3.71
N VAL A 138 -20.52 -6.58 -4.97
CA VAL A 138 -19.80 -5.35 -5.34
C VAL A 138 -20.69 -4.13 -5.06
N PRO A 139 -20.25 -3.17 -4.23
CA PRO A 139 -21.04 -1.99 -3.93
C PRO A 139 -21.11 -1.06 -5.14
N SER A 140 -22.15 -0.22 -5.17
CA SER A 140 -22.31 0.84 -6.15
C SER A 140 -22.54 2.16 -5.43
N PHE A 141 -21.52 3.01 -5.41
CA PHE A 141 -21.62 4.35 -4.81
C PHE A 141 -21.97 5.41 -5.86
N PRO A 142 -22.66 6.50 -5.49
CA PRO A 142 -22.82 7.63 -6.37
C PRO A 142 -21.46 8.20 -6.76
N ARG A 143 -21.34 8.64 -8.02
CA ARG A 143 -20.13 9.31 -8.48
C ARG A 143 -19.88 10.56 -7.63
N ALA A 144 -18.68 10.70 -7.07
CA ALA A 144 -18.28 11.85 -6.27
C ALA A 144 -17.77 13.01 -7.15
N ASP A 145 -17.73 14.21 -6.57
CA ASP A 145 -17.02 15.35 -7.15
C ASP A 145 -15.57 15.32 -6.67
N TYR A 146 -14.63 15.01 -7.57
CA TYR A 146 -13.20 15.02 -7.31
C TYR A 146 -12.51 15.96 -8.31
N PRO A 147 -11.96 17.10 -7.87
CA PRO A 147 -11.26 18.01 -8.76
C PRO A 147 -9.98 17.38 -9.30
N VAL A 148 -9.63 17.69 -10.54
CA VAL A 148 -8.36 17.24 -11.14
C VAL A 148 -7.19 17.72 -10.26
N PRO A 149 -6.44 16.81 -9.62
CA PRO A 149 -5.36 17.18 -8.71
C PRO A 149 -4.12 17.64 -9.48
N GLN A 150 -3.11 18.09 -8.74
CA GLN A 150 -1.76 18.22 -9.26
C GLN A 150 -0.93 17.04 -8.77
N ARG A 151 -0.31 16.29 -9.69
CA ARG A 151 0.66 15.25 -9.33
C ARG A 151 1.97 15.89 -8.89
N ASP A 152 2.49 15.50 -7.72
CA ASP A 152 3.78 15.95 -7.19
C ASP A 152 4.65 14.76 -6.79
N ASP A 153 5.42 14.29 -7.78
CA ASP A 153 6.36 13.19 -7.58
C ASP A 153 7.49 13.57 -6.62
N SER A 154 7.85 14.85 -6.51
CA SER A 154 9.07 15.29 -5.81
C SER A 154 9.04 15.07 -4.30
N ARG A 155 7.86 14.89 -3.70
CA ARG A 155 7.69 14.70 -2.25
C ARG A 155 8.06 13.29 -1.79
N ILE A 156 7.67 12.26 -2.55
CA ILE A 156 7.70 10.86 -2.12
C ILE A 156 8.19 9.87 -3.17
N ARG A 157 8.61 10.35 -4.36
CA ARG A 157 9.18 9.53 -5.45
C ARG A 157 10.59 10.03 -5.80
N ALA A 158 11.52 9.08 -5.92
CA ALA A 158 12.86 9.34 -6.42
C ALA A 158 13.04 8.75 -7.81
N PHE A 159 13.64 9.52 -8.73
CA PHE A 159 14.02 9.03 -10.05
C PHE A 159 15.47 8.56 -10.06
N LYS A 160 15.89 7.96 -11.19
CA LYS A 160 17.23 7.41 -11.36
C LYS A 160 18.31 8.47 -11.09
N GLU A 161 18.14 9.68 -11.60
CA GLU A 161 19.08 10.79 -11.41
C GLU A 161 19.14 11.26 -9.95
N ASP A 162 18.06 11.13 -9.19
CA ASP A 162 18.04 11.45 -7.76
C ASP A 162 18.79 10.40 -6.96
N VAL A 163 18.64 9.12 -7.34
CA VAL A 163 19.42 8.01 -6.76
C VAL A 163 20.91 8.18 -7.03
N ASP A 164 21.31 8.59 -8.25
CA ASP A 164 22.71 8.86 -8.57
C ASP A 164 23.29 9.97 -7.67
N LYS A 165 22.57 11.09 -7.52
CA LYS A 165 22.99 12.20 -6.64
C LYS A 165 23.05 11.78 -5.17
N HIS A 166 22.10 10.97 -4.72
CA HIS A 166 22.06 10.46 -3.35
C HIS A 166 23.25 9.54 -3.06
N LEU A 167 23.65 8.73 -4.05
CA LEU A 167 24.85 7.90 -3.99
C LEU A 167 26.14 8.75 -3.90
N GLU A 168 26.26 9.80 -4.71
CA GLU A 168 27.39 10.75 -4.64
C GLU A 168 27.48 11.44 -3.26
N ALA A 169 26.34 11.78 -2.68
CA ALA A 169 26.23 12.34 -1.34
C ALA A 169 26.45 11.31 -0.21
N ARG A 170 26.63 10.03 -0.54
CA ARG A 170 26.72 8.90 0.42
C ARG A 170 25.51 8.80 1.34
N GLY A 171 24.33 9.07 0.79
CA GLY A 171 23.07 8.94 1.50
C GLY A 171 22.73 7.50 1.86
N GLN A 172 21.92 7.33 2.91
CA GLN A 172 21.44 6.02 3.34
C GLN A 172 20.40 5.49 2.34
N MET A 173 20.51 4.22 1.97
CA MET A 173 19.57 3.52 1.08
C MET A 173 19.22 2.18 1.67
N VAL A 174 17.96 1.77 1.48
CA VAL A 174 17.46 0.48 1.95
C VAL A 174 17.02 -0.33 0.74
N ASP A 175 17.63 -1.50 0.57
CA ASP A 175 17.18 -2.52 -0.36
C ASP A 175 16.28 -3.51 0.37
N VAL A 176 14.99 -3.50 0.05
CA VAL A 176 13.95 -4.27 0.74
C VAL A 176 13.72 -5.67 0.15
N ARG A 177 14.50 -6.05 -0.87
CA ARG A 177 14.41 -7.36 -1.54
C ARG A 177 15.00 -8.48 -0.68
N SER A 178 14.86 -9.73 -1.16
CA SER A 178 15.44 -10.88 -0.47
C SER A 178 16.97 -10.78 -0.40
N PRO A 179 17.61 -11.44 0.59
CA PRO A 179 19.07 -11.46 0.68
C PRO A 179 19.77 -12.03 -0.56
N GLY A 180 19.13 -12.96 -1.27
CA GLY A 180 19.68 -13.55 -2.51
C GLY A 180 19.69 -12.56 -3.67
N GLU A 181 18.62 -11.79 -3.84
CA GLU A 181 18.55 -10.70 -4.83
C GLU A 181 19.57 -9.60 -4.52
N TYR A 182 19.66 -9.20 -3.25
CA TYR A 182 20.62 -8.21 -2.79
C TYR A 182 22.07 -8.63 -3.10
N ARG A 183 22.44 -9.89 -2.82
CA ARG A 183 23.79 -10.40 -3.14
C ARG A 183 24.03 -10.64 -4.63
N GLY A 184 22.99 -10.56 -5.46
CA GLY A 184 23.06 -10.83 -6.90
C GLY A 184 23.13 -12.31 -7.26
N GLU A 185 22.76 -13.19 -6.33
CA GLU A 185 22.62 -14.63 -6.55
C GLU A 185 21.32 -14.94 -7.32
N LEU A 186 20.32 -14.07 -7.15
CA LEU A 186 19.02 -14.14 -7.80
C LEU A 186 18.75 -12.84 -8.57
N LEU A 187 17.94 -12.92 -9.61
CA LEU A 187 17.49 -11.78 -10.42
C LEU A 187 16.07 -11.32 -10.05
N HIS A 188 15.31 -12.17 -9.35
CA HIS A 188 13.98 -11.89 -8.84
C HIS A 188 13.75 -12.64 -7.51
N MET A 189 12.66 -12.35 -6.80
CA MET A 189 12.30 -13.05 -5.56
C MET A 189 12.31 -14.59 -5.73
N PRO A 190 12.62 -15.35 -4.66
CA PRO A 190 12.56 -16.81 -4.68
C PRO A 190 11.21 -17.32 -5.20
N ASP A 191 11.23 -18.45 -5.91
CA ASP A 191 10.06 -19.12 -6.48
C ASP A 191 9.32 -18.34 -7.60
N TYR A 192 9.83 -17.19 -8.02
CA TYR A 192 9.36 -16.45 -9.21
C TYR A 192 10.36 -16.61 -10.37
N PRO A 193 9.92 -16.36 -11.63
CA PRO A 193 10.80 -16.35 -12.79
C PRO A 193 12.03 -15.45 -12.58
N GLN A 194 13.23 -16.01 -12.75
CA GLN A 194 14.51 -15.32 -12.54
C GLN A 194 14.89 -14.49 -13.78
N GLU A 195 14.03 -13.56 -14.14
CA GLU A 195 14.11 -12.70 -15.31
C GLU A 195 13.78 -11.24 -14.97
N GLY A 196 13.87 -10.33 -15.95
CA GLY A 196 13.57 -8.90 -15.78
C GLY A 196 14.79 -7.98 -15.62
N ALA A 197 15.94 -8.50 -15.17
CA ALA A 197 17.20 -7.74 -15.08
C ALA A 197 18.36 -8.46 -15.78
N LEU A 198 19.26 -7.69 -16.42
CA LEU A 198 20.47 -8.22 -17.06
C LEU A 198 21.64 -8.45 -16.08
N ARG A 199 21.53 -7.95 -14.84
CA ARG A 199 22.58 -8.00 -13.81
C ARG A 199 21.94 -8.20 -12.44
N GLY A 200 22.51 -9.10 -11.66
CA GLY A 200 22.21 -9.24 -10.23
C GLY A 200 23.09 -8.31 -9.38
N GLY A 201 22.59 -7.98 -8.19
CA GLY A 201 23.28 -7.15 -7.20
C GLY A 201 22.37 -6.06 -6.65
N HIS A 202 22.95 -5.08 -5.98
CA HIS A 202 22.26 -3.94 -5.39
C HIS A 202 23.02 -2.63 -5.68
N ILE A 203 22.37 -1.49 -5.41
CA ILE A 203 23.00 -0.17 -5.52
C ILE A 203 24.10 -0.05 -4.44
N PRO A 204 25.34 0.35 -4.78
CA PRO A 204 26.44 0.39 -3.81
C PRO A 204 26.10 1.19 -2.55
N GLY A 205 26.40 0.60 -1.38
CA GLY A 205 26.14 1.24 -0.08
C GLY A 205 24.73 1.06 0.48
N ALA A 206 23.79 0.47 -0.27
CA ALA A 206 22.47 0.14 0.26
C ALA A 206 22.55 -0.96 1.34
N ALA A 207 21.80 -0.81 2.41
CA ALA A 207 21.62 -1.83 3.45
C ALA A 207 20.46 -2.77 3.06
N ASN A 208 20.60 -4.07 3.28
CA ASN A 208 19.52 -5.03 3.02
C ASN A 208 18.60 -5.18 4.24
N VAL A 209 17.35 -4.75 4.10
CA VAL A 209 16.31 -4.92 5.12
C VAL A 209 15.06 -5.49 4.46
N PRO A 210 14.94 -6.83 4.34
CA PRO A 210 13.79 -7.45 3.70
C PRO A 210 12.47 -6.94 4.29
N TRP A 211 11.53 -6.51 3.44
CA TRP A 211 10.31 -5.81 3.85
C TRP A 211 9.50 -6.57 4.92
N ALA A 212 9.42 -7.90 4.81
CA ALA A 212 8.68 -8.76 5.73
C ALA A 212 9.21 -8.71 7.18
N ARG A 213 10.40 -8.14 7.42
CA ARG A 213 10.91 -7.92 8.78
C ARG A 213 10.07 -6.92 9.58
N ALA A 214 9.32 -6.04 8.93
CA ALA A 214 8.51 -5.00 9.59
C ALA A 214 7.13 -5.49 10.06
N VAL A 215 6.73 -6.71 9.69
CA VAL A 215 5.40 -7.27 9.99
C VAL A 215 5.51 -8.54 10.83
N ARG A 216 4.40 -8.93 11.44
CA ARG A 216 4.16 -10.19 12.16
C ARG A 216 3.62 -11.24 11.20
N GLU A 217 3.58 -12.50 11.66
CA GLU A 217 2.99 -13.61 10.90
C GLU A 217 1.49 -13.42 10.64
N ASP A 218 0.78 -12.69 11.50
CA ASP A 218 -0.65 -12.37 11.33
C ASP A 218 -0.89 -11.14 10.42
N GLY A 219 0.16 -10.67 9.75
CA GLY A 219 0.13 -9.52 8.84
C GLY A 219 0.19 -8.15 9.51
N THR A 220 0.13 -8.08 10.84
CA THR A 220 0.16 -6.78 11.54
C THR A 220 1.57 -6.18 11.55
N PHE A 221 1.67 -4.85 11.56
CA PHE A 221 2.93 -4.16 11.76
C PHE A 221 3.49 -4.42 13.17
N LYS A 222 4.81 -4.55 13.28
CA LYS A 222 5.53 -4.63 14.56
C LYS A 222 5.42 -3.34 15.35
N SER A 223 5.68 -3.40 16.66
CA SER A 223 5.69 -2.20 17.51
C SER A 223 6.79 -1.22 17.09
N ALA A 224 6.63 0.06 17.43
CA ALA A 224 7.60 1.09 17.08
C ALA A 224 9.01 0.81 17.60
N ASP A 225 9.13 0.22 18.80
CA ASP A 225 10.44 -0.11 19.37
C ASP A 225 11.13 -1.23 18.59
N GLU A 226 10.39 -2.25 18.16
CA GLU A 226 10.94 -3.30 17.29
C GLU A 226 11.29 -2.78 15.89
N LEU A 227 10.55 -1.80 15.37
CA LEU A 227 10.88 -1.15 14.11
C LEU A 227 12.18 -0.33 14.25
N LYS A 228 12.37 0.39 15.35
CA LYS A 228 13.64 1.09 15.62
C LYS A 228 14.82 0.13 15.65
N GLU A 229 14.69 -1.03 16.30
CA GLU A 229 15.74 -2.06 16.28
C GLU A 229 16.09 -2.58 14.88
N ILE A 230 15.21 -2.43 13.90
CA ILE A 230 15.44 -2.83 12.51
C ILE A 230 16.15 -1.73 11.71
N TYR A 231 15.83 -0.46 11.98
CA TYR A 231 16.18 0.68 11.11
C TYR A 231 17.18 1.69 11.71
N GLU A 232 17.37 1.71 13.03
CA GLU A 232 18.28 2.62 13.76
C GLU A 232 19.50 1.88 14.32
#